data_AF-A0AAU3GIT7-F1
#
_entry.id   AF-A0AAU3GIT7-F1
#
_cell.length_a   1.000
_cell.length_b   1.000
_cell.length_c   1.000
_cell.angle_alpha   90.00
_cell.angle_beta   90.00
_cell.angle_gamma   90.00
#
_symmetry.space_group_name_H-M   'P 1'
#
loop_
_entity.id
_entity.type
_entity.pdbx_description
1 polymer ?
#
loop_
_entity_poly.entity_id
_entity_poly.type
_entity_poly.pdbx_seq_one_letter_code
_entity_poly.pdbx_strand_id
1 'polypeptide(L)' 'MREYEVLRLLARRLGNREIATRLHLSPRTVEKHVASLLTKTGLPNRTALSELAETTPEH' A
#
# COMPACT_ATOMS: atom_id res chain seq x y z
N MET A 1 2.71 11.17 -3.53
CA MET A 1 2.09 10.68 -4.78
C MET A 1 2.06 9.15 -4.82
N ARG A 2 3.15 8.39 -4.98
CA ARG A 2 3.06 6.91 -5.12
C ARG A 2 2.63 6.13 -3.87
N GLU A 3 3.15 6.47 -2.68
CA GLU A 3 2.85 5.72 -1.44
C GLU A 3 1.37 5.75 -1.06
N TYR A 4 0.71 6.90 -1.29
CA TYR A 4 -0.72 7.08 -1.02
C TYR A 4 -1.60 6.25 -1.97
N GLU A 5 -1.20 6.14 -3.24
CA GLU A 5 -1.90 5.28 -4.20
C GLU A 5 -1.73 3.80 -3.85
N VAL A 6 -0.53 3.38 -3.44
CA VAL A 6 -0.28 2.03 -2.92
C VAL A 6 -1.18 1.76 -1.70
N LEU A 7 -1.27 2.72 -0.77
CA LEU A 7 -2.11 2.63 0.42
C LEU A 7 -3.60 2.45 0.05
N ARG A 8 -4.16 3.28 -0.85
CA ARG A 8 -5.56 3.14 -1.33
C ARG A 8 -5.83 1.79 -1.97
N LEU A 9 -4.91 1.30 -2.78
CA LEU A 9 -5.07 0.02 -3.45
C LEU A 9 -4.92 -1.16 -2.46
N LEU A 10 -4.11 -1.01 -1.40
CA LEU A 10 -4.03 -1.96 -0.29
C LEU A 10 -5.33 -2.02 0.52
N ALA A 11 -6.05 -0.89 0.70
CA ALA A 11 -7.36 -0.87 1.33
C ALA A 11 -8.36 -1.76 0.58
N ARG A 12 -8.27 -1.77 -0.76
CA ARG A 12 -9.08 -2.65 -1.63
C ARG A 12 -8.67 -4.12 -1.60
N ARG A 13 -7.84 -4.54 -0.62
CA ARG A 13 -7.28 -5.89 -0.47
C ARG A 13 -6.47 -6.37 -1.68
N LEU A 14 -6.01 -5.47 -2.55
CA LEU A 14 -5.24 -5.81 -3.75
C LEU A 14 -3.83 -6.31 -3.39
N GLY A 15 -3.34 -7.31 -4.13
CA GLY A 15 -1.98 -7.82 -3.97
C GLY A 15 -0.93 -6.91 -4.62
N ASN A 16 0.34 -7.02 -4.19
CA ASN A 16 1.44 -6.19 -4.72
C ASN A 16 1.57 -6.25 -6.25
N ARG A 17 1.28 -7.41 -6.86
CA ARG A 17 1.28 -7.57 -8.33
C ARG A 17 0.17 -6.77 -9.01
N GLU A 18 -1.03 -6.76 -8.46
CA GLU A 18 -2.14 -5.96 -9.01
C GLU A 18 -1.94 -4.47 -8.81
N ILE A 19 -1.39 -4.08 -7.66
CA ILE A 19 -1.00 -2.70 -7.37
C ILE A 19 0.08 -2.26 -8.37
N ALA A 20 1.08 -3.10 -8.59
CA ALA A 20 2.13 -2.89 -9.57
C ALA A 20 1.56 -2.69 -10.98
N THR A 21 0.65 -3.56 -11.43
CA THR A 21 -0.02 -3.41 -12.73
C THR A 21 -0.80 -2.10 -12.82
N ARG A 22 -1.57 -1.73 -11.79
CA ARG A 22 -2.37 -0.49 -11.80
C ARG A 22 -1.53 0.78 -11.79
N LEU A 23 -0.40 0.76 -11.09
CA LEU A 23 0.52 1.90 -10.99
C LEU A 23 1.57 1.91 -12.11
N HIS A 24 1.55 0.91 -13.00
CA HIS A 24 2.57 0.69 -14.03
C HIS A 24 3.99 0.61 -13.41
N LEU A 25 4.09 -0.06 -12.26
CA LEU A 25 5.32 -0.27 -11.51
C LEU A 25 5.68 -1.76 -11.46
N SER A 26 6.92 -2.07 -11.10
CA SER A 26 7.31 -3.44 -10.78
C SER A 26 6.82 -3.85 -9.39
N PRO A 27 6.44 -5.12 -9.16
CA PRO A 27 6.04 -5.61 -7.83
C PRO A 27 7.12 -5.34 -6.77
N ARG A 28 8.40 -5.45 -7.13
CA ARG A 28 9.53 -5.13 -6.26
C ARG A 28 9.58 -3.66 -5.83
N THR A 29 9.12 -2.74 -6.69
CA THR A 29 9.01 -1.32 -6.38
C THR A 29 7.86 -1.07 -5.41
N VAL A 30 6.73 -1.75 -5.62
CA VAL A 30 5.59 -1.73 -4.68
C VAL A 30 6.02 -2.26 -3.32
N GLU A 31 6.76 -3.36 -3.25
CA GLU A 31 7.31 -3.89 -1.99
C GLU A 31 8.19 -2.87 -1.26
N LYS A 32 9.06 -2.15 -1.99
CA LYS A 32 9.83 -1.03 -1.41
C LYS A 32 8.93 0.06 -0.85
N HIS A 33 7.88 0.45 -1.57
CA HIS A 33 6.93 1.44 -1.09
C HIS A 33 6.17 0.96 0.15
N VAL A 34 5.73 -0.30 0.18
CA VAL A 34 5.08 -0.91 1.35
C VAL A 34 6.04 -0.94 2.54
N ALA A 35 7.29 -1.35 2.37
CA ALA A 35 8.28 -1.34 3.45
C ALA A 35 8.56 0.08 4.00
N SER A 36 8.62 1.07 3.11
CA SER A 36 8.79 2.47 3.50
C SER A 36 7.57 3.00 4.23
N LEU A 37 6.36 2.63 3.77
CA LEU A 37 5.09 2.91 4.46
C LEU A 37 5.05 2.27 5.85
N LEU A 38 5.37 0.98 5.98
CA LEU A 38 5.43 0.27 7.27
C LEU A 38 6.35 0.99 8.26
N THR A 39 7.52 1.40 7.78
CA THR A 39 8.50 2.16 8.59
C THR A 39 7.95 3.52 9.00
N LYS A 40 7.29 4.26 8.08
CA LYS A 40 6.71 5.58 8.36
C LYS A 40 5.51 5.52 9.30
N THR A 41 4.65 4.52 9.14
CA THR A 41 3.43 4.37 9.95
C THR A 41 3.68 3.60 11.25
N GLY A 42 4.88 3.00 11.42
CA GLY A 42 5.21 2.15 12.55
C GLY A 42 4.42 0.83 12.58
N LEU A 43 3.91 0.39 11.43
CA LEU A 43 3.06 -0.79 11.36
C LEU A 43 3.90 -2.05 11.14
N PRO A 44 3.53 -3.19 11.78
CA PRO A 44 4.34 -4.40 11.74
C PRO A 44 4.18 -5.22 10.46
N ASN A 45 3.07 -5.06 9.73
CA ASN A 45 2.78 -5.87 8.55
C ASN A 45 1.81 -5.19 7.56
N ARG A 46 1.76 -5.74 6.34
CA ARG A 46 0.85 -5.30 5.27
C ARG A 46 -0.61 -5.30 5.72
N THR A 47 -1.05 -6.28 6.50
CA THR A 47 -2.45 -6.37 6.94
C THR A 47 -2.82 -5.16 7.77
N ALA A 48 -2.00 -4.79 8.74
CA ALA A 48 -2.18 -3.58 9.53
C ALA A 48 -2.16 -2.31 8.65
N LEU A 49 -1.31 -2.28 7.61
CA LEU A 49 -1.34 -1.20 6.61
C LEU A 49 -2.65 -1.15 5.81
N SER A 50 -3.17 -2.31 5.40
CA SER A 50 -4.46 -2.43 4.72
C SER A 50 -5.61 -2.01 5.63
N GLU A 51 -5.57 -2.35 6.92
CA GLU A 51 -6.55 -1.91 7.93
C GLU A 51 -6.47 -0.40 8.14
N LEU A 52 -5.26 0.16 8.32
CA LEU A 52 -5.08 1.62 8.42
C LEU A 52 -5.62 2.34 7.17
N ALA A 53 -5.33 1.81 6.00
CA ALA A 53 -5.80 2.34 4.73
C ALA A 53 -7.33 2.28 4.60
N GLU A 54 -7.95 1.21 5.10
CA GLU A 54 -9.41 1.04 5.18
C GLU A 54 -10.04 2.05 6.15
N THR A 55 -9.36 2.37 7.25
CA THR A 55 -9.80 3.38 8.23
C THR A 55 -9.51 4.82 7.82
N THR A 56 -8.92 5.07 6.64
CA THR A 56 -8.78 6.42 6.10
C THR A 56 -10.01 6.71 5.24
N PRO A 57 -11.11 7.28 5.78
CA PRO A 57 -12.25 7.65 4.95
C PRO A 57 -11.80 8.76 4.01
N GLU A 58 -11.52 8.40 2.77
CA GLU A 58 -11.53 9.33 1.64
C GLU A 58 -12.99 9.73 1.38
N HIS A 59 -13.47 10.72 2.14
CA HIS A 59 -14.62 11.54 1.72
C HIS A 59 -14.12 12.76 0.95
#